data_AF-A0A815PYM2-F1
#
_entry.id   AF-A0A815PYM2-F1
#
_cell.length_a   1.000
_cell.length_b   1.000
_cell.length_c   1.000
_cell.angle_alpha   90.00
_cell.angle_beta   90.00
_cell.angle_gamma   90.00
#
_symmetry.space_group_name_H-M   'P 1'
#
loop_
_entity.id
_entity.type
_entity.pdbx_description
1 polymer ?
#
loop_
_entity_poly.entity_id
_entity_poly.type
_entity_poly.pdbx_seq_one_letter_code
_entity_poly.pdbx_strand_id
1 'polypeptide(L)'
;MMSKVQITFEKSRDILSLFHHDHTTLLRTIVEFTTSIGGMFTLRQYKLFDYSPFYESVEMIFKPSAAICIKRVIDQLDPDNTFIKLILAIITFSTINYTMYRENAQINLINIKETLRIQDMYVDLAWQYLLYKYGHHEAVIRFSNLIRYLFFL
;
A
#
# COMPACT_ATOMS: atom_id res chain seq x y z
N MET A 1 22.70 13.99 13.42
CA MET A 1 21.51 14.27 14.23
C MET A 1 20.52 13.14 13.99
N MET A 2 20.52 12.13 14.87
CA MET A 2 19.67 10.94 14.73
C MET A 2 18.20 11.33 14.93
N SER A 3 17.31 10.80 14.08
CA SER A 3 15.88 11.09 14.19
C SER A 3 15.35 10.54 15.51
N LYS A 4 14.36 11.22 16.11
CA LYS A 4 13.72 10.81 17.38
C LYS A 4 13.26 9.34 17.35
N VAL A 5 12.95 8.80 16.17
CA VAL A 5 12.51 7.41 15.96
C VAL A 5 13.62 6.41 16.31
N GLN A 6 14.87 6.74 15.99
CA GLN A 6 16.02 5.86 16.19
C GLN A 6 16.43 5.78 17.68
N ILE A 7 16.27 6.89 18.41
CA ILE A 7 16.51 6.95 19.85
C ILE A 7 15.45 6.17 20.64
N THR A 8 14.20 6.13 20.15
CA THR A 8 13.12 5.33 20.74
C THR A 8 13.32 3.83 20.52
N PHE A 9 13.95 3.44 19.41
CA PHE A 9 14.20 2.04 19.07
C PHE A 9 15.33 1.42 19.92
N GLU A 10 16.39 2.18 20.23
CA GLU A 10 17.53 1.69 21.00
C GLU A 10 17.26 1.57 22.51
N LYS A 11 16.34 2.38 23.06
CA LYS A 11 16.03 2.37 24.51
C LYS A 11 14.98 1.34 24.94
N SER A 12 14.29 0.71 23.99
CA SER A 12 13.13 -0.13 24.29
C SER A 12 13.47 -1.61 24.08
N ARG A 13 14.30 -2.17 24.97
CA ARG A 13 14.59 -3.61 25.01
C ARG A 13 13.47 -4.45 25.62
N ASP A 14 12.43 -3.82 26.15
CA ASP A 14 11.18 -4.44 26.55
C ASP A 14 10.02 -3.82 25.77
N ILE A 15 9.66 -4.50 24.68
CA ILE A 15 8.54 -4.18 23.78
C ILE A 15 7.18 -4.34 24.50
N LEU A 16 7.19 -4.98 25.68
CA LEU A 16 6.04 -5.33 26.52
C LEU A 16 5.32 -4.14 27.20
N SER A 17 5.74 -2.89 27.00
CA SER A 17 5.21 -1.73 27.74
C SER A 17 4.34 -0.75 26.94
N LEU A 18 4.05 -1.00 25.66
CA LEU A 18 3.26 -0.07 24.84
C LEU A 18 1.72 -0.27 24.97
N PHE A 19 1.01 0.86 25.01
CA PHE A 19 -0.36 1.00 25.53
C PHE A 19 -1.42 0.76 24.44
N HIS A 20 -2.66 0.46 24.87
CA HIS A 20 -3.80 0.11 24.01
C HIS A 20 -4.14 1.11 22.88
N HIS A 21 -3.67 2.36 22.99
CA HIS A 21 -3.88 3.45 22.04
C HIS A 21 -3.09 3.29 20.73
N ASP A 22 -1.92 2.67 20.79
CA ASP A 22 -1.03 2.54 19.63
C ASP A 22 -1.55 1.51 18.61
N HIS A 23 -2.31 0.52 19.08
CA HIS A 23 -2.93 -0.52 18.25
C HIS A 23 -4.04 0.01 17.33
N THR A 24 -4.89 0.91 17.84
CA THR A 24 -6.03 1.44 17.08
C THR A 24 -5.57 2.40 16.00
N THR A 25 -4.52 3.18 16.29
CA THR A 25 -3.86 4.09 15.34
C THR A 25 -3.28 3.31 14.16
N LEU A 26 -2.77 2.11 14.43
CA LEU A 26 -2.05 1.28 13.47
C LEU A 26 -2.95 0.57 12.45
N LEU A 27 -4.01 -0.09 12.93
CA LEU A 27 -5.04 -0.67 12.07
C LEU A 27 -5.71 0.38 11.21
N ARG A 28 -5.94 1.57 11.79
CA ARG A 28 -6.43 2.73 11.08
C ARG A 28 -5.48 3.10 9.93
N THR A 29 -4.17 3.14 10.14
CA THR A 29 -3.20 3.46 9.07
C THR A 29 -3.19 2.44 7.92
N ILE A 30 -3.26 1.13 8.18
CA ILE A 30 -3.33 0.11 7.11
C ILE A 30 -4.61 0.28 6.30
N VAL A 31 -5.74 0.44 7.00
CA VAL A 31 -7.04 0.62 6.35
C VAL A 31 -7.03 1.92 5.56
N GLU A 32 -6.50 3.01 6.12
CA GLU A 32 -6.36 4.29 5.42
C GLU A 32 -5.49 4.16 4.17
N PHE A 33 -4.34 3.48 4.24
CA PHE A 33 -3.44 3.32 3.10
C PHE A 33 -4.03 2.41 2.01
N THR A 34 -4.59 1.27 2.39
CA THR A 34 -5.23 0.33 1.47
C THR A 34 -6.48 0.94 0.84
N THR A 35 -7.27 1.68 1.62
CA THR A 35 -8.45 2.40 1.13
C THR A 35 -8.04 3.58 0.25
N SER A 36 -6.94 4.27 0.57
CA SER A 36 -6.42 5.36 -0.27
C SER A 36 -5.99 4.85 -1.63
N ILE A 37 -5.21 3.77 -1.66
CA ILE A 37 -4.78 3.12 -2.91
C ILE A 37 -5.99 2.54 -3.67
N GLY A 38 -6.88 1.82 -2.99
CA GLY A 38 -8.13 1.31 -3.57
C GLY A 38 -9.03 2.42 -4.13
N GLY A 39 -9.08 3.56 -3.44
CA GLY A 39 -9.77 4.77 -3.87
C GLY A 39 -9.16 5.33 -5.15
N MET A 40 -7.84 5.47 -5.22
CA MET A 40 -7.14 5.92 -6.44
C MET A 40 -7.42 5.01 -7.65
N PHE A 41 -7.46 3.69 -7.44
CA PHE A 41 -7.84 2.75 -8.51
C PHE A 41 -9.29 2.93 -8.96
N THR A 42 -10.21 3.11 -8.02
CA THR A 42 -11.64 3.35 -8.33
C THR A 42 -11.80 4.65 -9.12
N LEU A 43 -11.18 5.74 -8.64
CA LEU A 43 -11.17 7.05 -9.30
C LEU A 43 -10.67 6.95 -10.74
N ARG A 44 -9.64 6.12 -10.97
CA ARG A 44 -9.13 5.85 -12.31
C ARG A 44 -10.09 5.04 -13.18
N GLN A 45 -10.63 3.95 -12.64
CA GLN A 45 -11.47 3.02 -13.40
C GLN A 45 -12.70 3.73 -13.98
N TYR A 46 -13.27 4.66 -13.21
CA TYR A 46 -14.40 5.47 -13.63
C TYR A 46 -14.00 6.80 -14.29
N LYS A 47 -12.69 7.03 -14.49
CA LYS A 47 -12.14 8.26 -15.10
C LYS A 47 -12.68 9.53 -14.44
N LEU A 48 -12.86 9.52 -13.12
CA LEU A 48 -13.50 10.64 -12.41
C LEU A 48 -12.67 11.93 -12.52
N PHE A 49 -11.34 11.82 -12.60
CA PHE A 49 -10.44 12.95 -12.83
C PHE A 49 -10.44 13.49 -14.27
N ASP A 50 -11.11 12.83 -15.22
CA ASP A 50 -11.36 13.34 -16.57
C ASP A 50 -12.70 14.10 -16.64
N TYR A 51 -13.54 13.98 -15.62
CA TYR A 51 -14.81 14.69 -15.53
C TYR A 51 -14.59 16.06 -14.87
N SER A 52 -14.72 17.14 -15.65
CA SER A 52 -14.43 18.52 -15.20
C SER A 52 -15.09 18.89 -13.86
N PRO A 53 -16.39 18.64 -13.65
CA PRO A 53 -17.05 19.02 -12.39
C PRO A 53 -16.48 18.28 -11.17
N PHE A 54 -16.05 17.03 -11.34
CA PHE A 54 -15.41 16.28 -10.26
C PHE A 54 -14.01 16.83 -9.99
N TYR A 55 -13.22 17.08 -11.04
CA TYR A 55 -11.87 17.63 -10.91
C TYR A 55 -11.88 19.02 -10.24
N GLU A 56 -12.77 19.92 -10.66
CA GLU A 56 -12.96 21.25 -10.07
C GLU A 56 -13.37 21.16 -8.59
N SER A 57 -14.23 20.20 -8.23
CA SER A 57 -14.61 19.96 -6.84
C SER A 57 -13.41 19.50 -5.99
N VAL A 58 -12.57 18.62 -6.52
CA VAL A 58 -11.35 18.17 -5.85
C VAL A 58 -10.35 19.32 -5.68
N GLU A 59 -10.18 20.17 -6.69
CA GLU A 59 -9.34 21.38 -6.60
C GLU A 59 -9.81 22.34 -5.50
N MET A 60 -11.12 22.52 -5.38
CA MET A 60 -11.72 23.37 -4.35
C MET A 60 -11.51 22.82 -2.93
N ILE A 61 -11.55 21.49 -2.74
CA ILE A 61 -11.43 20.85 -1.42
C ILE A 61 -9.96 20.74 -0.97
N PHE A 62 -9.06 20.27 -1.83
CA PHE A 62 -7.70 19.86 -1.45
C PHE A 62 -6.59 20.82 -1.88
N LYS A 63 -6.93 21.91 -2.60
CA LYS A 63 -6.05 22.84 -3.35
C LYS A 63 -5.65 22.32 -4.74
N PRO A 64 -5.45 23.22 -5.73
CA PRO A 64 -5.10 22.83 -7.10
C PRO A 64 -3.82 22.00 -7.21
N SER A 65 -2.79 22.33 -6.43
CA SER A 65 -1.52 21.58 -6.47
C SER A 65 -1.67 20.12 -6.01
N ALA A 66 -2.54 19.87 -5.02
CA ALA A 66 -2.83 18.53 -4.55
C ALA A 66 -3.65 17.75 -5.59
N ALA A 67 -4.66 18.38 -6.21
CA ALA A 67 -5.46 17.76 -7.27
C ALA A 67 -4.61 17.35 -8.49
N ILE A 68 -3.67 18.22 -8.91
CA ILE A 68 -2.72 17.92 -9.98
C ILE A 68 -1.82 16.73 -9.59
N CYS A 69 -1.32 16.71 -8.35
CA CYS A 69 -0.49 15.62 -7.86
C CYS A 69 -1.26 14.29 -7.85
N ILE A 70 -2.48 14.29 -7.30
CA ILE A 70 -3.35 13.11 -7.23
C ILE A 70 -3.68 12.62 -8.64
N LYS A 71 -4.03 13.51 -9.57
CA LYS A 71 -4.30 13.15 -10.97
C LYS A 71 -3.10 12.46 -11.61
N ARG A 72 -1.89 13.02 -11.45
CA ARG A 72 -0.66 12.43 -11.97
C ARG A 72 -0.39 11.03 -11.42
N VAL A 73 -0.62 10.82 -10.12
CA VAL A 73 -0.46 9.51 -9.49
C VAL A 73 -1.49 8.52 -10.05
N ILE A 74 -2.75 8.92 -10.15
CA ILE A 74 -3.85 8.11 -10.70
C ILE A 74 -3.58 7.71 -12.16
N ASP A 75 -3.11 8.64 -12.99
CA ASP A 75 -2.82 8.39 -14.41
C ASP A 75 -1.68 7.37 -14.60
N GLN A 76 -0.74 7.34 -13.66
CA GLN A 76 0.44 6.48 -13.65
C GLN A 76 0.20 5.04 -13.19
N LEU A 77 -0.96 4.75 -12.57
CA LEU A 77 -1.31 3.39 -12.14
C LEU A 77 -1.33 2.42 -13.34
N ASP A 78 -1.45 1.11 -13.12
CA ASP A 78 -1.67 0.15 -14.22
C ASP A 78 -3.18 0.00 -14.53
N PRO A 79 -3.64 0.10 -15.80
CA PRO A 79 -5.08 0.01 -16.10
C PRO A 79 -5.66 -1.41 -15.92
N ASP A 80 -4.80 -2.40 -15.74
CA ASP A 80 -5.19 -3.78 -15.59
C ASP A 80 -5.79 -4.08 -14.21
N ASN A 81 -7.12 -4.24 -14.18
CA ASN A 81 -7.87 -4.51 -12.96
C ASN A 81 -7.44 -5.83 -12.26
N THR A 82 -7.00 -6.84 -13.01
CA THR A 82 -6.55 -8.10 -12.40
C THR A 82 -5.20 -7.88 -11.71
N PHE A 83 -4.28 -7.19 -12.38
CA PHE A 83 -2.99 -6.85 -11.80
C PHE A 83 -3.15 -5.95 -10.56
N ILE A 84 -4.06 -4.97 -10.61
CA ILE A 84 -4.41 -4.12 -9.46
C ILE A 84 -4.89 -4.94 -8.26
N LYS A 85 -5.79 -5.91 -8.46
CA LYS A 85 -6.28 -6.76 -7.37
C LYS A 85 -5.15 -7.57 -6.73
N LEU A 86 -4.21 -8.06 -7.53
CA LEU A 86 -3.04 -8.77 -7.04
C LEU A 86 -2.13 -7.84 -6.23
N ILE A 87 -1.93 -6.60 -6.69
CA ILE A 87 -1.17 -5.57 -5.96
C ILE A 87 -1.82 -5.27 -4.59
N LEU A 88 -3.13 -5.07 -4.55
CA LEU A 88 -3.85 -4.82 -3.29
C LEU A 88 -3.73 -6.00 -2.32
N ALA A 89 -3.73 -7.23 -2.82
CA ALA A 89 -3.48 -8.41 -1.99
C ALA A 89 -2.04 -8.40 -1.44
N ILE A 90 -1.03 -8.14 -2.28
CA ILE A 90 0.38 -8.03 -1.86
C ILE A 90 0.56 -6.97 -0.77
N ILE A 91 -0.08 -5.80 -0.91
CA ILE A 91 0.02 -4.71 0.08
C ILE A 91 -0.68 -5.10 1.38
N THR A 92 -1.88 -5.70 1.31
CA THR A 92 -2.64 -6.17 2.48
C THR A 92 -1.83 -7.15 3.34
N PHE A 93 -1.02 -8.00 2.69
CA PHE A 93 -0.18 -8.98 3.37
C PHE A 93 1.28 -8.52 3.57
N SER A 94 1.62 -7.28 3.22
CA SER A 94 3.00 -6.76 3.32
C SER A 94 3.42 -6.47 4.75
N THR A 95 4.58 -7.03 5.14
CA THR A 95 5.21 -6.79 6.44
C THR A 95 6.03 -5.49 6.50
N ILE A 96 6.17 -4.76 5.39
CA ILE A 96 6.89 -3.46 5.35
C ILE A 96 6.21 -2.43 6.25
N ASN A 97 4.89 -2.56 6.43
CA ASN A 97 4.21 -1.98 7.58
C ASN A 97 4.39 -2.92 8.77
N TYR A 98 5.45 -2.74 9.56
CA TYR A 98 5.58 -3.32 10.91
C TYR A 98 4.46 -2.78 11.80
N THR A 99 3.27 -3.30 11.59
CA THR A 99 2.12 -3.05 12.45
C THR A 99 2.19 -4.04 13.59
N MET A 100 3.01 -3.66 14.59
CA MET A 100 3.16 -4.25 15.92
C MET A 100 2.07 -5.29 16.26
N TYR A 101 2.39 -6.56 16.02
CA TYR A 101 1.67 -7.66 16.64
C TYR A 101 1.76 -7.47 18.16
N ARG A 102 0.60 -7.43 18.82
CA ARG A 102 0.46 -7.26 20.26
C ARG A 102 1.06 -8.46 21.00
N GLU A 103 2.02 -8.26 21.91
CA GLU A 103 2.47 -9.36 22.79
C GLU A 103 1.37 -9.86 23.74
N ASN A 104 0.32 -9.07 23.98
CA ASN A 104 -0.81 -9.42 24.84
C ASN A 104 -2.09 -9.78 24.08
N ALA A 105 -2.02 -10.01 22.78
CA ALA A 105 -2.99 -10.89 22.17
C ALA A 105 -2.39 -12.30 22.29
N GLN A 106 -3.13 -13.27 22.83
CA GLN A 106 -2.90 -14.68 22.50
C GLN A 106 -3.27 -14.92 21.01
N ILE A 107 -2.74 -14.08 20.12
CA ILE A 107 -2.72 -14.28 18.70
C ILE A 107 -1.37 -14.93 18.46
N ASN A 108 -1.42 -16.25 18.38
CA ASN A 108 -0.40 -17.10 17.80
C ASN A 108 0.49 -16.33 16.79
N LEU A 109 1.71 -15.98 17.22
CA LEU A 109 2.86 -15.63 16.36
C LEU A 109 3.18 -16.73 15.32
N ILE A 110 2.44 -17.84 15.35
CA ILE A 110 2.54 -19.02 14.50
C ILE A 110 2.59 -18.68 13.02
N ASN A 111 2.08 -17.55 12.54
CA ASN A 111 1.95 -17.41 11.09
C ASN A 111 2.33 -16.08 10.46
N ILE A 112 3.27 -15.30 11.01
CA ILE A 112 3.99 -14.29 10.19
C ILE A 112 4.60 -14.98 8.96
N LYS A 113 5.16 -16.18 9.16
CA LYS A 113 5.65 -17.03 8.07
C LYS A 113 4.58 -17.36 7.04
N GLU A 114 3.33 -17.55 7.46
CA GLU A 114 2.22 -17.82 6.54
C GLU A 114 1.67 -16.56 5.89
N THR A 115 1.62 -15.44 6.61
CA THR A 115 1.30 -14.13 6.03
C THR A 115 2.29 -13.80 4.93
N LEU A 116 3.58 -13.99 5.18
CA LEU A 116 4.63 -13.87 4.18
C LEU A 116 4.47 -14.90 3.06
N ARG A 117 4.16 -16.16 3.38
CA ARG A 117 3.90 -17.19 2.36
C ARG A 117 2.71 -16.83 1.45
N ILE A 118 1.65 -16.27 2.03
CA ILE A 118 0.47 -15.80 1.29
C ILE A 118 0.86 -14.59 0.44
N GLN A 119 1.63 -13.64 0.99
CA GLN A 119 2.16 -12.51 0.24
C GLN A 119 3.00 -12.98 -0.95
N ASP A 120 3.96 -13.87 -0.72
CA ASP A 120 4.84 -14.45 -1.74
C ASP A 120 4.02 -15.17 -2.81
N MET A 121 3.00 -15.92 -2.43
CA MET A 121 2.07 -16.54 -3.38
C MET A 121 1.37 -15.49 -4.26
N TYR A 122 0.95 -14.36 -3.71
CA TYR A 122 0.37 -13.27 -4.51
C TYR A 122 1.40 -12.56 -5.38
N VAL A 123 2.66 -12.42 -4.92
CA VAL A 123 3.77 -11.90 -5.74
C VAL A 123 4.04 -12.83 -6.92
N ASP A 124 4.11 -14.14 -6.69
CA ASP A 124 4.31 -15.15 -7.72
C ASP A 124 3.15 -15.15 -8.73
N LEU A 125 1.90 -15.09 -8.24
CA LEU A 125 0.73 -14.99 -9.10
C LEU A 125 0.75 -13.70 -9.93
N ALA A 126 1.14 -12.57 -9.34
CA ALA A 126 1.28 -11.30 -10.07
C ALA A 126 2.35 -11.40 -11.16
N TRP A 127 3.48 -12.01 -10.85
CA TRP A 127 4.57 -12.20 -11.80
C TRP A 127 4.17 -13.14 -12.96
N GLN A 128 3.59 -14.29 -12.65
CA GLN A 128 3.08 -15.24 -13.65
C GLN A 128 2.00 -14.61 -14.53
N TYR A 129 1.09 -13.84 -13.92
CA TYR A 129 0.06 -13.12 -14.65
C TYR A 129 0.65 -12.11 -15.64
N LEU A 130 1.64 -11.33 -15.22
CA LEU A 130 2.31 -10.37 -16.10
C LEU A 130 3.03 -11.07 -17.25
N LEU A 131 3.77 -12.15 -16.97
CA LEU A 131 4.45 -12.94 -17.99
C LEU A 131 3.46 -13.52 -19.01
N TYR A 132 2.35 -14.10 -18.53
CA TYR A 132 1.31 -14.69 -19.37
C TYR A 132 0.65 -13.64 -20.27
N LYS A 133 0.30 -12.47 -19.72
CA LYS A 133 -0.50 -11.47 -20.43
C LYS A 133 0.34 -10.55 -21.34
N TYR A 134 1.54 -10.20 -20.90
CA TYR A 134 2.33 -9.13 -21.53
C TYR A 134 3.67 -9.61 -22.10
N GLY A 135 4.10 -10.83 -21.78
CA GLY A 135 5.41 -11.35 -22.15
C GLY A 135 6.54 -10.76 -21.30
N HIS A 136 7.75 -11.29 -21.47
CA HIS A 136 8.86 -11.04 -20.55
C HIS A 136 9.26 -9.56 -20.41
N HIS A 137 9.44 -8.85 -21.52
CA HIS A 137 9.94 -7.47 -21.49
C HIS A 137 8.97 -6.52 -20.77
N GLU A 138 7.70 -6.56 -21.17
CA GLU A 138 6.66 -5.69 -20.62
C GLU A 138 6.33 -6.08 -19.16
N ALA A 139 6.40 -7.37 -18.82
CA ALA A 139 6.25 -7.83 -17.44
C ALA A 139 7.30 -7.20 -16.51
N VAL A 140 8.58 -7.17 -16.92
CA VAL A 140 9.65 -6.53 -16.14
C VAL A 140 9.39 -5.04 -15.93
N ILE A 141 8.96 -4.32 -16.98
CA ILE A 141 8.65 -2.88 -16.88
C ILE A 141 7.52 -2.64 -15.88
N ARG A 142 6.41 -3.37 -16.01
CA ARG A 142 5.23 -3.21 -15.14
C ARG A 142 5.53 -3.56 -13.69
N PHE A 143 6.27 -4.64 -13.46
CA PHE A 143 6.68 -5.05 -12.13
C PHE A 143 7.65 -4.04 -11.49
N SER A 144 8.58 -3.48 -12.28
CA SER A 144 9.50 -2.44 -11.80
C SER A 144 8.77 -1.14 -11.45
N ASN A 145 7.79 -0.74 -12.27
CA ASN A 145 6.95 0.41 -11.99
C ASN A 145 6.13 0.22 -10.70
N LEU A 146 5.62 -0.99 -10.47
CA LEU A 146 4.94 -1.34 -9.22
C LEU A 146 5.85 -1.13 -8.01
N ILE A 147 7.07 -1.69 -8.03
CA ILE A 147 8.05 -1.50 -6.95
C ILE A 147 8.30 -0.01 -6.74
N ARG A 148 8.49 0.75 -7.83
CA ARG A 148 8.68 2.20 -7.73
C ARG A 148 7.51 2.88 -7.02
N TYR A 149 6.26 2.55 -7.36
CA TYR A 149 5.09 3.14 -6.69
C TYR A 149 4.95 2.73 -5.23
N LEU A 150 5.40 1.53 -4.85
CA LEU A 150 5.32 1.06 -3.46
C LEU A 150 6.39 1.69 -2.55
N PHE A 151 7.57 2.03 -3.08
CA PHE A 151 8.71 2.48 -2.28
C PHE A 151 9.08 3.97 -2.45
N PHE A 152 8.50 4.68 -3.42
CA PHE A 152 8.68 6.14 -3.60
C PHE A 152 7.48 6.98 -3.11
N LEU A 153 6.49 6.35 -2.47
CA LEU A 153 5.41 7.00 -1.71
C LEU A 153 5.83 7.14 -0.25
#